data_AF-A0A4D9DB29-F1
#
_entry.id   AF-A0A4D9DB29-F1
#
_cell.length_a   1.000
_cell.length_b   1.000
_cell.length_c   1.000
_cell.angle_alpha   90.00
_cell.angle_beta   90.00
_cell.angle_gamma   90.00
#
_symmetry.space_group_name_H-M   'P 1'
#
loop_
_entity.id
_entity.type
_entity.pdbx_description
1 polymer ?
#
loop_
_entity_poly.entity_id
_entity_poly.type
_entity_poly.pdbx_seq_one_letter_code
_entity_poly.pdbx_strand_id
1 'polypeptide(L)'
;MADIQETHESRSGGSMKRPWVPPKFVQEALGRLPLVEDGQHPQKRFYRSRAHCNPLSHNDACEYPPHPGKMNWSVLYPGHTDPVVRFLDVGCGFGGLTVALSALFPDKIILALEIRAKVCEFVRLRIEEMRKEAPPRARNAAVLKTNAMKYLPHFFRKGQLQKIFFCFPDPHFKTKNHRRRIVSERLLTEYAYLLQEGGILYAITDVEELHQWHVAKLSEHLSFERVPEETLAGDVTVTAITRETEESKKVERAGGRKYWCVFRRRPDAVVINASRRRWPVWSSDEEKHEEE
;
A
#
# COMPACT_ATOMS: atom_id res chain seq x y z
N MET A 1 72.43 11.43 -21.63
CA MET A 1 71.50 12.36 -20.96
C MET A 1 70.70 13.03 -22.07
N ALA A 2 69.49 12.56 -22.29
CA ALA A 2 68.57 13.08 -23.30
C ALA A 2 67.21 13.24 -22.63
N ASP A 3 66.76 14.49 -22.55
CA ASP A 3 65.45 14.91 -22.03
C ASP A 3 64.32 14.41 -22.94
N ILE A 4 63.27 13.85 -22.33
CA ILE A 4 62.01 13.55 -22.99
C ILE A 4 60.97 14.51 -22.41
N GLN A 5 60.47 15.41 -23.25
CA GLN A 5 59.36 16.31 -22.94
C GLN A 5 58.05 15.53 -22.86
N GLU A 6 57.35 15.64 -21.73
CA GLU A 6 55.98 15.17 -21.52
C GLU A 6 54.98 16.04 -22.28
N THR A 7 54.18 15.42 -23.15
CA THR A 7 52.96 16.01 -23.70
C THR A 7 51.76 15.54 -22.87
N HIS A 8 51.10 16.48 -22.20
CA HIS A 8 49.87 16.26 -21.46
C HIS A 8 48.67 16.13 -22.42
N GLU A 9 48.17 14.90 -22.63
CA GLU A 9 46.83 14.68 -23.17
C GLU A 9 45.79 14.65 -22.04
N SER A 10 44.91 15.65 -22.01
CA SER A 10 43.76 15.71 -21.09
C SER A 10 42.67 14.73 -21.52
N ARG A 11 42.59 13.57 -20.87
CA ARG A 11 41.43 12.66 -20.96
C ARG A 11 40.31 13.17 -20.06
N SER A 12 39.33 13.87 -20.64
CA SER A 12 38.04 14.11 -19.97
C SER A 12 37.24 12.80 -19.93
N GLY A 13 37.37 12.07 -18.82
CA GLY A 13 36.61 10.86 -18.56
C GLY A 13 35.13 11.16 -18.34
N GLY A 14 34.32 10.95 -19.38
CA GLY A 14 32.86 10.83 -19.24
C GLY A 14 32.55 9.62 -18.36
N SER A 15 32.06 9.85 -17.14
CA SER A 15 31.57 8.79 -16.26
C SER A 15 30.35 8.13 -16.92
N MET A 16 30.61 7.04 -17.64
CA MET A 16 29.60 6.14 -18.17
C MET A 16 28.89 5.53 -16.95
N LYS A 17 27.75 6.12 -16.57
CA LYS A 17 26.89 5.60 -15.50
C LYS A 17 26.63 4.12 -15.83
N ARG A 18 27.12 3.23 -14.98
CA ARG A 18 26.88 1.79 -15.15
C ARG A 18 25.37 1.59 -15.31
N PRO A 19 24.90 0.79 -16.29
CA PRO A 19 23.49 0.48 -16.40
C PRO A 19 22.99 -0.04 -15.06
N TRP A 20 21.88 0.52 -14.58
CA TRP A 20 21.29 0.13 -13.32
C TRP A 20 20.94 -1.36 -13.38
N VAL A 21 21.48 -2.13 -12.44
CA VAL A 21 21.18 -3.56 -12.28
C VAL A 21 20.18 -3.68 -11.12
N PRO A 22 18.95 -4.18 -11.38
CA PRO A 22 17.98 -4.36 -10.32
C PRO A 22 18.54 -5.27 -9.20
N PRO A 23 18.15 -5.06 -7.93
CA PRO A 23 18.49 -5.99 -6.84
C PRO A 23 18.07 -7.43 -7.16
N LYS A 24 18.75 -8.44 -6.58
CA LYS A 24 18.48 -9.87 -6.84
C LYS A 24 17.02 -10.27 -6.69
N PHE A 25 16.27 -9.70 -5.74
CA PHE A 25 14.84 -9.98 -5.57
C PHE A 25 13.98 -9.51 -6.77
N VAL A 26 14.41 -8.46 -7.47
CA VAL A 26 13.78 -8.00 -8.72
C VAL A 26 14.16 -8.97 -9.84
N GLN A 27 15.42 -9.41 -9.90
CA GLN A 27 15.88 -10.39 -10.91
C GLN A 27 15.21 -11.76 -10.78
N GLU A 28 14.96 -12.25 -9.56
CA GLU A 28 14.30 -13.54 -9.31
C GLU A 28 12.78 -13.46 -9.56
N ALA A 29 12.15 -12.30 -9.35
CA ALA A 29 10.80 -12.03 -9.84
C ALA A 29 10.75 -11.94 -11.38
N LEU A 30 11.84 -11.47 -12.01
CA LEU A 30 12.09 -11.38 -13.44
C LEU A 30 12.66 -12.67 -14.07
N GLY A 31 12.59 -13.82 -13.39
CA GLY A 31 13.06 -15.13 -13.90
C GLY A 31 12.36 -15.62 -15.19
N ARG A 32 11.52 -14.79 -15.80
CA ARG A 32 11.11 -14.86 -17.20
C ARG A 32 11.24 -13.44 -17.77
N LEU A 33 11.80 -13.33 -18.97
CA LEU A 33 11.72 -12.12 -19.78
C LEU A 33 10.29 -11.56 -19.72
N PRO A 34 10.10 -10.23 -19.66
CA PRO A 34 8.77 -9.64 -19.68
C PRO A 34 7.97 -10.25 -20.84
N LEU A 35 6.70 -10.57 -20.60
CA LEU A 35 5.83 -11.19 -21.61
C LEU A 35 5.43 -10.20 -22.73
N VAL A 36 6.05 -9.03 -22.74
CA VAL A 36 5.85 -7.93 -23.68
C VAL A 36 7.20 -7.32 -24.03
N GLU A 37 7.32 -6.82 -25.26
CA GLU A 37 8.48 -6.06 -25.73
C GLU A 37 8.57 -4.69 -25.04
N ASP A 38 9.78 -4.13 -24.99
CA ASP A 38 10.01 -2.79 -24.42
C ASP A 38 9.26 -1.72 -25.23
N GLY A 39 8.58 -0.79 -24.54
CA GLY A 39 7.76 0.26 -25.17
C GLY A 39 6.30 -0.12 -25.43
N GLN A 40 5.86 -1.34 -25.09
CA GLN A 40 4.44 -1.72 -25.14
C GLN A 40 3.83 -1.82 -23.75
N HIS A 41 2.61 -1.28 -23.58
CA HIS A 41 1.86 -1.48 -22.34
C HIS A 41 1.59 -2.97 -22.10
N PRO A 42 1.76 -3.46 -20.86
CA PRO A 42 1.51 -4.85 -20.55
C PRO A 42 0.02 -5.18 -20.75
N GLN A 43 -0.26 -6.36 -21.29
CA GLN A 43 -1.65 -6.82 -21.50
C GLN A 43 -2.07 -7.79 -20.40
N LYS A 44 -3.19 -7.50 -19.72
CA LYS A 44 -3.64 -8.25 -18.53
C LYS A 44 -3.72 -9.76 -18.76
N ARG A 45 -4.14 -10.20 -19.95
CA ARG A 45 -4.31 -11.64 -20.29
C ARG A 45 -3.06 -12.49 -20.02
N PHE A 46 -1.86 -11.92 -20.19
CA PHE A 46 -0.60 -12.63 -19.99
C PHE A 46 -0.14 -12.70 -18.53
N TYR A 47 -0.67 -11.82 -17.68
CA TYR A 47 -0.27 -11.67 -16.27
C TYR A 47 -1.35 -12.16 -15.29
N ARG A 48 -2.45 -12.74 -15.79
CA ARG A 48 -3.49 -13.34 -14.93
C ARG A 48 -2.92 -14.48 -14.10
N SER A 49 -3.30 -14.49 -12.83
CA SER A 49 -3.05 -15.57 -11.87
C SER A 49 -4.33 -15.83 -11.07
N ARG A 50 -4.36 -16.90 -10.27
CA ARG A 50 -5.49 -17.15 -9.36
C ARG A 50 -5.71 -15.92 -8.47
N ALA A 51 -6.98 -15.53 -8.31
CA ALA A 51 -7.34 -14.33 -7.54
C ALA A 51 -6.93 -14.43 -6.07
N HIS A 52 -7.07 -15.63 -5.51
CA HIS A 52 -6.88 -15.90 -4.08
C HIS A 52 -5.48 -16.46 -3.81
N CYS A 53 -4.80 -15.83 -2.86
CA CYS A 53 -3.58 -16.34 -2.25
C CYS A 53 -3.81 -16.54 -0.75
N ASN A 54 -3.11 -17.47 -0.12
CA ASN A 54 -3.15 -17.62 1.33
C ASN A 54 -2.17 -16.62 1.96
N PRO A 55 -2.62 -15.50 2.57
CA PRO A 55 -1.69 -14.52 3.14
C PRO A 55 -0.95 -15.05 4.37
N LEU A 56 -1.27 -16.26 4.85
CA LEU A 56 -0.57 -16.88 5.97
C LEU A 56 0.53 -17.86 5.53
N SER A 57 0.75 -18.07 4.22
CA SER A 57 1.86 -18.93 3.76
C SER A 57 3.22 -18.32 4.10
N HIS A 58 4.21 -19.18 4.37
CA HIS A 58 5.60 -18.77 4.62
C HIS A 58 6.47 -18.75 3.35
N ASN A 59 5.89 -19.09 2.19
CA ASN A 59 6.59 -19.13 0.90
C ASN A 59 6.78 -17.74 0.29
N ASP A 60 6.53 -16.69 1.07
CA ASP A 60 6.67 -15.30 0.64
C ASP A 60 8.15 -14.93 0.70
N ALA A 61 8.91 -15.30 -0.33
CA ALA A 61 10.26 -14.79 -0.58
C ALA A 61 10.19 -13.29 -0.95
N CYS A 62 9.73 -12.46 -0.02
CA CYS A 62 9.76 -11.00 -0.13
C CYS A 62 10.82 -10.49 0.84
N GLU A 63 11.85 -9.85 0.30
CA GLU A 63 12.78 -9.09 1.13
C GLU A 63 12.04 -7.88 1.74
N TYR A 64 12.29 -7.64 3.01
CA TYR A 64 11.77 -6.48 3.74
C TYR A 64 12.95 -5.81 4.47
N PRO A 65 12.93 -4.48 4.61
CA PRO A 65 13.97 -3.78 5.35
C PRO A 65 13.93 -4.20 6.84
N PRO A 66 15.07 -4.26 7.53
CA PRO A 66 15.10 -4.57 8.96
C PRO A 66 14.22 -3.62 9.80
N HIS A 67 14.17 -2.34 9.44
CA HIS A 67 13.30 -1.33 10.02
C HIS A 67 13.05 -0.18 9.03
N PRO A 68 12.04 0.70 9.24
CA PRO A 68 11.64 1.74 8.27
C PRO A 68 12.75 2.73 7.88
N GLY A 69 13.75 2.92 8.75
CA GLY A 69 14.89 3.79 8.49
C GLY A 69 15.86 3.25 7.42
N LYS A 70 15.79 1.96 7.09
CA LYS A 70 16.59 1.32 6.03
C LYS A 70 15.84 1.19 4.71
N MET A 71 14.57 1.62 4.65
CA MET A 71 13.80 1.57 3.42
C MET A 71 14.22 2.71 2.47
N ASN A 72 14.78 2.38 1.31
CA ASN A 72 15.13 3.34 0.26
C ASN A 72 14.01 3.41 -0.78
N TRP A 73 13.10 4.37 -0.62
CA TRP A 73 11.99 4.57 -1.54
C TRP A 73 12.42 5.11 -2.91
N SER A 74 13.55 5.81 -3.02
CA SER A 74 14.02 6.44 -4.27
C SER A 74 14.20 5.45 -5.42
N VAL A 75 14.45 4.17 -5.10
CA VAL A 75 14.54 3.08 -6.08
C VAL A 75 13.22 2.89 -6.85
N LEU A 76 12.08 3.15 -6.21
CA LEU A 76 10.75 2.97 -6.81
C LEU A 76 10.23 4.24 -7.52
N TYR A 77 10.77 5.41 -7.19
CA TYR A 77 10.31 6.72 -7.69
C TYR A 77 11.48 7.49 -8.33
N PRO A 78 11.94 7.08 -9.53
CA PRO A 78 13.03 7.76 -10.23
C PRO A 78 12.69 9.24 -10.46
N GLY A 79 13.64 10.11 -10.14
CA GLY A 79 13.48 11.57 -10.23
C GLY A 79 12.92 12.24 -8.97
N HIS A 80 12.52 11.48 -7.95
CA HIS A 80 12.17 12.03 -6.64
C HIS A 80 13.34 11.91 -5.66
N THR A 81 13.67 13.01 -4.97
CA THR A 81 14.62 13.02 -3.85
C THR A 81 13.89 12.71 -2.55
N ASP A 82 14.35 11.70 -1.82
CA ASP A 82 13.80 11.23 -0.55
C ASP A 82 12.26 11.13 -0.50
N PRO A 83 11.64 10.36 -1.43
CA PRO A 83 10.20 10.25 -1.51
C PRO A 83 9.61 9.63 -0.23
N VAL A 84 8.58 10.27 0.32
CA VAL A 84 7.84 9.77 1.48
C VAL A 84 6.47 9.28 1.02
N VAL A 85 6.26 7.97 1.05
CA VAL A 85 4.95 7.36 0.74
C VAL A 85 3.88 7.92 1.68
N ARG A 86 2.81 8.47 1.13
CA ARG A 86 1.66 9.01 1.89
C ARG A 86 0.39 8.19 1.66
N PHE A 87 0.20 7.59 0.49
CA PHE A 87 -0.99 6.80 0.18
C PHE A 87 -0.61 5.34 -0.05
N LEU A 88 -1.41 4.42 0.51
CA LEU A 88 -1.17 2.98 0.44
C LEU A 88 -2.39 2.23 -0.13
N ASP A 89 -2.25 1.70 -1.34
CA ASP A 89 -3.26 0.87 -2.01
C ASP A 89 -2.98 -0.61 -1.73
N VAL A 90 -3.70 -1.20 -0.77
CA VAL A 90 -3.43 -2.55 -0.27
C VAL A 90 -4.21 -3.58 -1.08
N GLY A 91 -3.51 -4.51 -1.71
CA GLY A 91 -4.13 -5.50 -2.59
C GLY A 91 -4.59 -4.85 -3.90
N CYS A 92 -3.74 -4.04 -4.52
CA CYS A 92 -4.11 -3.13 -5.62
C CYS A 92 -4.62 -3.82 -6.90
N GLY A 93 -4.47 -5.15 -7.01
CA GLY A 93 -4.78 -5.89 -8.23
C GLY A 93 -3.99 -5.33 -9.41
N PHE A 94 -4.68 -5.02 -10.51
CA PHE A 94 -4.05 -4.47 -11.73
C PHE A 94 -3.79 -2.94 -11.67
N GLY A 95 -3.79 -2.34 -10.47
CA GLY A 95 -3.31 -0.98 -10.22
C GLY A 95 -4.22 0.14 -10.73
N GLY A 96 -5.50 -0.16 -10.98
CA GLY A 96 -6.47 0.84 -11.48
C GLY A 96 -6.61 2.05 -10.56
N LEU A 97 -6.80 1.81 -9.26
CA LEU A 97 -6.88 2.87 -8.25
C LEU A 97 -5.57 3.63 -8.13
N THR A 98 -4.44 2.93 -8.02
CA THR A 98 -3.10 3.54 -7.92
C THR A 98 -2.85 4.56 -9.02
N VAL A 99 -3.15 4.21 -10.28
CA VAL A 99 -2.98 5.10 -11.43
C VAL A 99 -3.92 6.30 -11.35
N ALA A 100 -5.18 6.09 -10.96
CA ALA A 100 -6.14 7.19 -10.81
C ALA A 100 -5.73 8.16 -9.68
N LEU A 101 -5.32 7.63 -8.53
CA LEU A 101 -4.83 8.43 -7.41
C LEU A 101 -3.60 9.25 -7.80
N SER A 102 -2.71 8.69 -8.63
CA SER A 102 -1.53 9.41 -9.13
C SER A 102 -1.91 10.65 -9.93
N ALA A 103 -2.92 10.54 -10.79
CA ALA A 103 -3.43 11.67 -11.56
C ALA A 103 -4.17 12.69 -10.67
N LEU A 104 -4.95 12.23 -9.70
CA LEU A 104 -5.73 13.09 -8.80
C LEU A 104 -4.86 13.82 -7.76
N PHE A 105 -3.74 13.22 -7.35
CA PHE A 105 -2.86 13.73 -6.29
C PHE A 105 -1.39 13.69 -6.73
N PRO A 106 -0.99 14.49 -7.73
CA PRO A 106 0.36 14.43 -8.32
C PRO A 106 1.48 14.78 -7.33
N ASP A 107 1.16 15.47 -6.23
CA ASP A 107 2.08 15.86 -5.15
C ASP A 107 2.25 14.79 -4.05
N LYS A 108 1.46 13.71 -4.09
CA LYS A 108 1.50 12.64 -3.08
C LYS A 108 2.19 11.40 -3.64
N ILE A 109 3.13 10.85 -2.87
CA ILE A 109 3.75 9.57 -3.23
C ILE A 109 2.80 8.42 -2.84
N ILE A 110 2.53 7.55 -3.81
CA ILE A 110 1.54 6.47 -3.72
C ILE A 110 2.24 5.14 -3.92
N LEU A 111 2.09 4.25 -2.93
CA LEU A 111 2.57 2.88 -3.04
C LEU A 111 1.39 1.92 -3.13
N ALA A 112 1.47 1.02 -4.10
CA ALA A 112 0.57 -0.11 -4.25
C ALA A 112 1.24 -1.38 -3.70
N LEU A 113 0.49 -2.21 -2.98
CA LEU A 113 0.95 -3.51 -2.51
C LEU A 113 0.16 -4.63 -3.18
N GLU A 114 0.86 -5.64 -3.70
CA GLU A 114 0.22 -6.83 -4.28
C GLU A 114 1.06 -8.07 -3.96
N ILE A 115 0.42 -9.13 -3.47
CA ILE A 115 1.12 -10.35 -3.06
C ILE A 115 1.44 -11.26 -4.27
N ARG A 116 0.67 -11.17 -5.35
CA ARG A 116 0.81 -12.01 -6.56
C ARG A 116 1.89 -11.45 -7.48
N ALA A 117 3.02 -12.14 -7.57
CA ALA A 117 4.17 -11.72 -8.38
C ALA A 117 3.83 -11.28 -9.81
N LYS A 118 3.07 -12.10 -10.57
CA LYS A 118 2.67 -11.75 -11.96
C LYS A 118 1.83 -10.48 -12.04
N VAL A 119 0.94 -10.25 -11.08
CA VAL A 119 0.06 -9.08 -11.07
C VAL A 119 0.83 -7.84 -10.64
N CYS A 120 1.69 -7.96 -9.62
CA CYS A 120 2.62 -6.91 -9.23
C CYS A 120 3.51 -6.49 -10.42
N GLU A 121 4.06 -7.45 -11.16
CA GLU A 121 4.91 -7.20 -12.32
C GLU A 121 4.16 -6.46 -13.44
N PHE A 122 2.91 -6.84 -13.71
CA PHE A 122 2.05 -6.10 -14.64
C PHE A 122 1.90 -4.63 -14.21
N VAL A 123 1.66 -4.36 -12.93
CA VAL A 123 1.46 -3.00 -12.44
C VAL A 123 2.77 -2.19 -12.54
N ARG A 124 3.91 -2.83 -12.25
CA ARG A 124 5.24 -2.21 -12.37
C ARG A 124 5.48 -1.74 -13.81
N LEU A 125 5.35 -2.65 -14.77
CA LEU A 125 5.50 -2.35 -16.20
C LEU A 125 4.50 -1.29 -16.67
N ARG A 126 3.24 -1.37 -16.23
CA ARG A 126 2.22 -0.38 -16.58
C ARG A 126 2.62 1.03 -16.12
N ILE A 127 3.10 1.17 -14.88
CA ILE A 127 3.55 2.44 -14.31
C ILE A 127 4.79 2.96 -15.07
N GLU A 128 5.75 2.08 -15.38
CA GLU A 128 6.95 2.45 -16.12
C GLU A 128 6.64 2.98 -17.52
N GLU A 129 5.78 2.31 -18.27
CA GLU A 129 5.34 2.79 -19.58
C GLU A 129 4.61 4.13 -19.48
N MET A 130 3.72 4.29 -18.49
CA MET A 130 3.02 5.57 -18.26
C MET A 130 3.97 6.73 -17.93
N ARG A 131 5.13 6.46 -17.33
CA ARG A 131 6.17 7.48 -17.07
C ARG A 131 6.94 7.89 -18.32
N LYS A 132 6.97 7.05 -19.36
CA LYS A 132 7.62 7.31 -20.65
C LYS A 132 6.72 8.08 -21.63
N GLU A 133 5.40 8.09 -21.40
CA GLU A 133 4.43 8.81 -22.23
C GLU A 133 4.66 10.35 -22.25
N ALA A 134 4.08 11.03 -23.24
CA ALA A 134 4.06 12.48 -23.36
C ALA A 134 2.61 13.01 -23.34
N PRO A 135 2.17 13.71 -22.27
CA PRO A 135 2.94 14.08 -21.07
C PRO A 135 3.17 12.90 -20.11
N PRO A 136 4.28 12.89 -19.33
CA PRO A 136 4.55 11.82 -18.36
C PRO A 136 3.47 11.70 -17.29
N ARG A 137 3.00 10.47 -17.03
CA ARG A 137 2.04 10.14 -15.98
C ARG A 137 2.66 9.20 -14.95
N ALA A 138 1.98 8.95 -13.83
CA ALA A 138 2.38 7.93 -12.85
C ALA A 138 3.80 8.10 -12.23
N ARG A 139 4.37 9.30 -12.25
CA ARG A 139 5.72 9.57 -11.69
C ARG A 139 5.79 9.35 -10.16
N ASN A 140 4.70 9.68 -9.47
CA ASN A 140 4.52 9.56 -8.03
C ASN A 140 3.89 8.23 -7.58
N ALA A 141 3.69 7.25 -8.47
CA ALA A 141 3.12 5.94 -8.15
C ALA A 141 4.15 4.83 -8.31
N ALA A 142 4.12 3.82 -7.44
CA ALA A 142 4.89 2.60 -7.58
C ALA A 142 4.12 1.40 -7.02
N VAL A 143 4.62 0.19 -7.28
CA VAL A 143 4.10 -1.06 -6.72
C VAL A 143 5.21 -1.87 -6.07
N LEU A 144 4.88 -2.56 -4.99
CA LEU A 144 5.78 -3.46 -4.27
C LEU A 144 5.11 -4.82 -4.05
N LYS A 145 5.83 -5.90 -4.39
CA LYS A 145 5.42 -7.25 -4.05
C LYS A 145 5.66 -7.48 -2.56
N THR A 146 4.60 -7.54 -1.78
CA THR A 146 4.71 -7.81 -0.33
C THR A 146 3.40 -8.33 0.24
N ASN A 147 3.50 -8.95 1.42
CA ASN A 147 2.36 -9.37 2.21
C ASN A 147 1.99 -8.29 3.23
N ALA A 148 0.90 -7.58 2.95
CA ALA A 148 0.39 -6.49 3.79
C ALA A 148 -0.07 -6.94 5.19
N MET A 149 -0.22 -8.24 5.44
CA MET A 149 -0.62 -8.75 6.77
C MET A 149 0.57 -9.04 7.70
N LYS A 150 1.81 -8.95 7.21
CA LYS A 150 3.00 -9.39 7.96
C LYS A 150 4.04 -8.29 8.17
N TYR A 151 4.33 -7.49 7.15
CA TYR A 151 5.59 -6.74 7.10
C TYR A 151 5.43 -5.21 7.07
N LEU A 152 4.21 -4.66 7.17
CA LEU A 152 4.03 -3.20 7.03
C LEU A 152 4.85 -2.35 8.02
N PRO A 153 4.98 -2.72 9.31
CA PRO A 153 5.80 -1.95 10.26
C PRO A 153 7.30 -1.91 9.92
N HIS A 154 7.78 -2.79 9.04
CA HIS A 154 9.15 -2.73 8.54
C HIS A 154 9.34 -1.61 7.50
N PHE A 155 8.30 -1.27 6.74
CA PHE A 155 8.39 -0.31 5.64
C PHE A 155 8.11 1.13 6.07
N PHE A 156 7.16 1.35 6.98
CA PHE A 156 6.66 2.69 7.29
C PHE A 156 6.93 3.09 8.74
N ARG A 157 7.28 4.37 8.93
CA ARG A 157 7.38 5.00 10.25
C ARG A 157 5.99 5.23 10.84
N LYS A 158 5.93 5.46 12.17
CA LYS A 158 4.69 5.89 12.85
C LYS A 158 4.10 7.12 12.15
N GLY A 159 2.81 7.09 11.84
CA GLY A 159 2.11 8.22 11.22
C GLY A 159 2.60 8.62 9.82
N GLN A 160 3.33 7.75 9.11
CA GLN A 160 3.84 8.06 7.77
C GLN A 160 2.73 8.09 6.71
N LEU A 161 1.60 7.41 6.90
CA LEU A 161 0.54 7.33 5.90
C LEU A 161 -0.54 8.40 6.17
N GLN A 162 -1.15 8.91 5.10
CA GLN A 162 -2.34 9.78 5.13
C GLN A 162 -3.59 9.02 4.73
N LYS A 163 -3.48 8.09 3.77
CA LYS A 163 -4.60 7.31 3.26
C LYS A 163 -4.22 5.84 3.08
N ILE A 164 -5.11 4.94 3.50
CA ILE A 164 -5.02 3.49 3.28
C ILE A 164 -6.29 3.04 2.55
N PHE A 165 -6.14 2.18 1.54
CA PHE A 165 -7.24 1.69 0.72
C PHE A 165 -7.34 0.17 0.78
N PHE A 166 -8.55 -0.34 1.04
CA PHE A 166 -8.91 -1.75 0.91
C PHE A 166 -10.03 -1.88 -0.13
N CYS A 167 -9.67 -2.12 -1.38
CA CYS A 167 -10.63 -2.20 -2.47
C CYS A 167 -10.86 -3.64 -2.90
N PHE A 168 -12.07 -4.15 -2.62
CA PHE A 168 -12.52 -5.50 -2.92
C PHE A 168 -11.57 -6.59 -2.36
N PRO A 169 -11.22 -6.54 -1.05
CA PRO A 169 -10.42 -7.60 -0.44
C PRO A 169 -11.20 -8.94 -0.46
N ASP A 170 -10.46 -10.05 -0.41
CA ASP A 170 -11.08 -11.39 -0.36
C ASP A 170 -11.98 -11.53 0.88
N PRO A 171 -13.27 -11.86 0.71
CA PRO A 171 -14.23 -11.97 1.81
C PRO A 171 -13.95 -13.14 2.74
N HIS A 172 -13.27 -14.20 2.26
CA HIS A 172 -12.99 -15.40 3.04
C HIS A 172 -14.22 -15.95 3.81
N PHE A 173 -15.31 -16.23 3.10
CA PHE A 173 -16.65 -16.57 3.64
C PHE A 173 -16.72 -17.63 4.75
N LYS A 174 -15.75 -18.55 4.85
CA LYS A 174 -15.76 -19.58 5.89
C LYS A 174 -15.18 -19.01 7.17
N THR A 175 -15.87 -19.15 8.31
CA THR A 175 -15.44 -18.64 9.63
C THR A 175 -13.99 -18.95 9.98
N LYS A 176 -13.54 -20.19 9.72
CA LYS A 176 -12.14 -20.62 9.94
C LYS A 176 -11.09 -19.82 9.16
N ASN A 177 -11.51 -19.08 8.14
CA ASN A 177 -10.66 -18.24 7.29
C ASN A 177 -10.77 -16.75 7.62
N HIS A 178 -11.62 -16.32 8.57
CA HIS A 178 -11.76 -14.89 8.91
C HIS A 178 -10.46 -14.26 9.40
N ARG A 179 -9.55 -15.05 9.99
CA ARG A 179 -8.17 -14.64 10.33
C ARG A 179 -7.33 -14.14 9.14
N ARG A 180 -7.79 -14.38 7.91
CA ARG A 180 -7.14 -13.94 6.66
C ARG A 180 -7.75 -12.65 6.11
N ARG A 181 -8.84 -12.13 6.69
CA ARG A 181 -9.43 -10.85 6.29
C ARG A 181 -8.47 -9.72 6.63
N ILE A 182 -8.28 -8.79 5.69
CA ILE A 182 -7.34 -7.67 5.84
C ILE A 182 -7.79 -6.69 6.94
N VAL A 183 -9.09 -6.57 7.17
CA VAL A 183 -9.65 -5.85 8.31
C VAL A 183 -9.87 -6.85 9.45
N SER A 184 -9.01 -6.77 10.45
CA SER A 184 -9.09 -7.52 11.71
C SER A 184 -8.49 -6.67 12.83
N GLU A 185 -8.89 -6.92 14.07
CA GLU A 185 -8.45 -6.12 15.23
C GLU A 185 -6.93 -5.96 15.32
N ARG A 186 -6.17 -7.06 15.19
CA ARG A 186 -4.69 -7.03 15.19
C ARG A 186 -4.13 -6.10 14.12
N LEU A 187 -4.65 -6.19 12.89
CA LEU A 187 -4.18 -5.40 11.76
C LEU A 187 -4.61 -3.94 11.87
N LEU A 188 -5.78 -3.66 12.44
CA LEU A 188 -6.24 -2.29 12.68
C LEU A 188 -5.30 -1.54 13.64
N THR A 189 -4.74 -2.21 14.65
CA THR A 189 -3.71 -1.62 15.52
C THR A 189 -2.46 -1.23 14.73
N GLU A 190 -1.99 -2.12 13.84
CA GLU A 190 -0.87 -1.81 12.94
C GLU A 190 -1.20 -0.62 12.03
N TYR A 191 -2.37 -0.62 11.38
CA TYR A 191 -2.78 0.47 10.51
C TYR A 191 -2.90 1.79 11.25
N ALA A 192 -3.43 1.80 12.48
CA ALA A 192 -3.51 2.98 13.32
C ALA A 192 -2.11 3.53 13.68
N TYR A 193 -1.12 2.66 13.90
CA TYR A 193 0.26 3.08 14.14
C TYR A 193 0.89 3.73 12.90
N LEU A 194 0.65 3.19 11.69
CA LEU A 194 1.24 3.70 10.45
C LEU A 194 0.50 4.94 9.90
N LEU A 195 -0.78 5.12 10.21
CA LEU A 195 -1.63 6.21 9.74
C LEU A 195 -1.49 7.45 10.65
N GLN A 196 -1.27 8.62 10.07
CA GLN A 196 -1.20 9.87 10.83
C GLN A 196 -2.53 10.24 11.48
N GLU A 197 -2.51 11.12 12.49
CA GLU A 197 -3.72 11.63 13.11
C GLU A 197 -4.59 12.34 12.07
N GLY A 198 -5.88 12.04 12.05
CA GLY A 198 -6.80 12.51 11.01
C GLY A 198 -6.64 11.83 9.65
N GLY A 199 -5.70 10.89 9.49
CA GLY A 199 -5.57 10.07 8.28
C GLY A 199 -6.80 9.20 8.05
N ILE A 200 -7.04 8.80 6.79
CA ILE A 200 -8.29 8.19 6.36
C ILE A 200 -8.09 6.77 5.83
N LEU A 201 -8.96 5.86 6.23
CA LEU A 201 -9.03 4.50 5.77
C LEU A 201 -10.30 4.33 4.94
N TYR A 202 -10.14 3.92 3.68
CA TYR A 202 -11.23 3.67 2.74
C TYR A 202 -11.36 2.17 2.51
N ALA A 203 -12.55 1.63 2.69
CA ALA A 203 -12.85 0.23 2.39
C ALA A 203 -14.07 0.13 1.46
N ILE A 204 -13.99 -0.71 0.43
CA ILE A 204 -15.09 -0.98 -0.50
C ILE A 204 -15.13 -2.46 -0.86
N THR A 205 -16.33 -3.01 -1.01
CA THR A 205 -16.58 -4.39 -1.42
C THR A 205 -17.96 -4.52 -2.07
N ASP A 206 -18.16 -5.55 -2.88
CA ASP A 206 -19.45 -5.99 -3.41
C ASP A 206 -20.15 -7.03 -2.52
N VAL A 207 -19.51 -7.44 -1.42
CA VAL A 207 -20.05 -8.42 -0.47
C VAL A 207 -20.56 -7.71 0.79
N GLU A 208 -21.88 -7.69 0.98
CA GLU A 208 -22.52 -7.00 2.11
C GLU A 208 -22.04 -7.50 3.48
N GLU A 209 -21.91 -8.81 3.65
CA GLU A 209 -21.41 -9.41 4.89
C GLU A 209 -19.98 -8.95 5.23
N LEU A 210 -19.12 -8.81 4.21
CA LEU A 210 -17.77 -8.30 4.40
C LEU A 210 -17.77 -6.81 4.74
N HIS A 211 -18.68 -6.03 4.15
CA HIS A 211 -18.86 -4.63 4.50
C HIS A 211 -19.31 -4.48 5.97
N GLN A 212 -20.30 -5.25 6.40
CA GLN A 212 -20.76 -5.28 7.79
C GLN A 212 -19.61 -5.65 8.73
N TRP A 213 -18.78 -6.64 8.35
CA TRP A 213 -17.57 -6.99 9.10
C TRP A 213 -16.58 -5.83 9.20
N HIS A 214 -16.31 -5.11 8.09
CA HIS A 214 -15.44 -3.94 8.09
C HIS A 214 -15.96 -2.86 9.04
N VAL A 215 -17.24 -2.50 8.92
CA VAL A 215 -17.88 -1.49 9.76
C VAL A 215 -17.82 -1.88 11.23
N ALA A 216 -18.15 -3.13 11.58
CA ALA A 216 -18.11 -3.62 12.95
C ALA A 216 -16.69 -3.51 13.54
N LYS A 217 -15.67 -4.08 12.87
CA LYS A 217 -14.30 -4.09 13.39
C LYS A 217 -13.66 -2.71 13.48
N LEU A 218 -13.92 -1.85 12.50
CA LEU A 218 -13.43 -0.47 12.53
C LEU A 218 -14.14 0.38 13.60
N SER A 219 -15.43 0.15 13.84
CA SER A 219 -16.18 0.87 14.88
C SER A 219 -15.82 0.41 16.30
N GLU A 220 -15.50 -0.87 16.48
CA GLU A 220 -15.04 -1.45 17.76
C GLU A 220 -13.64 -0.95 18.15
N HIS A 221 -12.80 -0.59 17.18
CA HIS A 221 -11.41 -0.22 17.41
C HIS A 221 -11.27 1.26 17.83
N LEU A 222 -10.71 1.50 19.02
CA LEU A 222 -10.63 2.82 19.65
C LEU A 222 -9.95 3.89 18.80
N SER A 223 -8.99 3.50 17.96
CA SER A 223 -8.25 4.44 17.11
C SER A 223 -9.00 4.94 15.87
N PHE A 224 -10.21 4.45 15.60
CA PHE A 224 -10.96 4.82 14.41
C PHE A 224 -12.35 5.38 14.73
N GLU A 225 -12.82 6.31 13.90
CA GLU A 225 -14.18 6.83 13.93
C GLU A 225 -14.76 6.79 12.52
N ARG A 226 -16.04 6.44 12.38
CA ARG A 226 -16.70 6.42 11.07
C ARG A 226 -16.90 7.86 10.60
N VAL A 227 -16.56 8.11 9.35
CA VAL A 227 -16.86 9.38 8.69
C VAL A 227 -18.26 9.27 8.08
N PRO A 228 -19.21 10.15 8.43
CA PRO A 228 -20.56 10.13 7.88
C PRO A 228 -20.55 10.35 6.36
N GLU A 229 -21.42 9.65 5.64
CA GLU A 229 -21.43 9.65 4.16
C GLU A 229 -21.79 11.03 3.60
N GLU A 230 -22.59 11.80 4.33
CA GLU A 230 -23.01 13.16 3.99
C GLU A 230 -21.79 14.10 3.94
N THR A 231 -20.80 13.87 4.81
CA THR A 231 -19.56 14.66 4.82
C THR A 231 -18.58 14.29 3.71
N LEU A 232 -18.86 13.19 3.00
CA LEU A 232 -18.05 12.66 1.89
C LEU A 232 -18.68 12.97 0.52
N ALA A 233 -19.77 13.75 0.50
CA ALA A 233 -20.36 14.21 -0.74
C ALA A 233 -19.33 14.99 -1.57
N GLY A 234 -19.05 14.51 -2.78
CA GLY A 234 -18.04 15.09 -3.67
C GLY A 234 -16.58 14.73 -3.35
N ASP A 235 -16.29 13.83 -2.41
CA ASP A 235 -14.92 13.36 -2.18
C ASP A 235 -14.43 12.61 -3.44
N VAL A 236 -13.43 13.19 -4.10
CA VAL A 236 -12.79 12.64 -5.30
C VAL A 236 -12.19 11.26 -5.06
N THR A 237 -11.79 10.97 -3.82
CA THR A 237 -11.25 9.68 -3.39
C THR A 237 -12.35 8.62 -3.33
N VAL A 238 -13.52 8.95 -2.79
CA VAL A 238 -14.69 8.06 -2.78
C VAL A 238 -15.14 7.78 -4.22
N THR A 239 -15.10 8.81 -5.07
CA THR A 239 -15.35 8.64 -6.51
C THR A 239 -14.32 7.70 -7.14
N ALA A 240 -13.04 7.85 -6.83
CA ALA A 240 -11.97 7.00 -7.36
C ALA A 240 -12.12 5.53 -6.95
N ILE A 241 -12.36 5.22 -5.66
CA ILE A 241 -12.54 3.82 -5.23
C ILE A 241 -13.80 3.19 -5.82
N THR A 242 -14.85 3.98 -6.05
CA THR A 242 -16.12 3.46 -6.60
C THR A 242 -16.11 3.31 -8.11
N ARG A 243 -15.18 3.95 -8.83
CA ARG A 243 -15.17 3.96 -10.31
C ARG A 243 -13.90 3.45 -10.96
N GLU A 244 -12.73 3.59 -10.34
CA GLU A 244 -11.44 3.42 -11.05
C GLU A 244 -10.82 2.04 -10.93
N THR A 245 -11.21 1.26 -9.93
CA THR A 245 -10.73 -0.11 -9.79
C THR A 245 -11.37 -1.02 -10.85
N GLU A 246 -10.64 -2.04 -11.28
CA GLU A 246 -11.17 -3.03 -12.23
C GLU A 246 -12.38 -3.76 -11.67
N GLU A 247 -12.37 -4.07 -10.37
CA GLU A 247 -13.48 -4.75 -9.72
C GLU A 247 -14.69 -3.82 -9.60
N SER A 248 -14.49 -2.53 -9.31
CA SER A 248 -15.54 -1.51 -9.37
C SER A 248 -16.22 -1.46 -10.73
N LYS A 249 -15.42 -1.43 -11.82
CA LYS A 249 -15.92 -1.43 -13.21
C LYS A 249 -16.62 -2.74 -13.56
N LYS A 250 -16.21 -3.86 -12.98
CA LYS A 250 -16.85 -5.18 -13.17
C LYS A 250 -18.20 -5.27 -12.46
N VAL A 251 -18.25 -4.85 -11.19
CA VAL A 251 -19.49 -4.84 -10.39
C VAL A 251 -20.54 -3.95 -11.03
N GLU A 252 -20.14 -2.79 -11.54
CA GLU A 252 -21.05 -1.88 -12.26
C GLU A 252 -21.62 -2.48 -13.54
N ARG A 253 -20.78 -3.12 -14.37
CA ARG A 253 -21.25 -3.83 -15.57
C ARG A 253 -22.19 -4.99 -15.25
N ALA A 254 -22.04 -5.60 -14.08
CA ALA A 254 -22.91 -6.67 -13.60
C ALA A 254 -24.19 -6.15 -12.92
N GLY A 255 -24.38 -4.83 -12.80
CA GLY A 255 -25.48 -4.23 -12.04
C GLY A 255 -25.42 -4.53 -10.54
N GLY A 256 -24.24 -4.91 -10.03
CA GLY A 256 -24.04 -5.23 -8.62
C GLY A 256 -23.95 -3.99 -7.73
N ARG A 257 -24.23 -4.17 -6.45
CA ARG A 257 -24.10 -3.11 -5.43
C ARG A 257 -22.66 -3.00 -4.95
N LYS A 258 -22.25 -1.78 -4.62
CA LYS A 258 -20.94 -1.47 -4.04
C LYS A 258 -21.16 -0.91 -2.64
N TYR A 259 -20.66 -1.60 -1.63
CA TYR A 259 -20.74 -1.20 -0.24
C TYR A 259 -19.39 -0.63 0.19
N TRP A 260 -19.36 0.62 0.67
CA TRP A 260 -18.13 1.28 1.09
C TRP A 260 -18.30 1.92 2.46
N CYS A 261 -17.20 2.03 3.19
CA CYS A 261 -17.14 2.77 4.44
C CYS A 261 -15.80 3.50 4.55
N VAL A 262 -15.82 4.63 5.25
CA VAL A 262 -14.65 5.48 5.45
C VAL A 262 -14.49 5.74 6.94
N PHE A 263 -13.26 5.60 7.43
CA PHE A 263 -12.92 5.80 8.82
C PHE A 263 -11.74 6.75 8.95
N ARG A 264 -11.80 7.65 9.93
CA ARG A 264 -10.71 8.56 10.29
C ARG A 264 -9.95 8.00 11.47
N ARG A 265 -8.61 8.09 11.45
CA ARG A 265 -7.77 7.77 12.61
C ARG A 265 -7.86 8.89 13.63
N ARG A 266 -8.30 8.56 14.83
CA ARG A 266 -8.42 9.49 15.96
C ARG A 266 -7.05 9.92 16.48
N PRO A 267 -6.92 11.13 17.06
CA PRO A 267 -5.71 11.55 17.75
C PRO A 267 -5.32 10.61 18.90
N ASP A 268 -4.03 10.40 19.14
CA ASP A 268 -3.52 9.52 20.21
C ASP A 268 -4.07 9.91 21.58
N ALA A 269 -4.18 11.22 21.86
CA ALA A 269 -4.74 11.71 23.12
C ALA A 269 -6.18 11.22 23.38
N VAL A 270 -7.01 11.19 22.33
CA VAL A 270 -8.40 10.69 22.43
C VAL A 270 -8.40 9.19 22.70
N VAL A 271 -7.53 8.44 22.03
CA VAL A 271 -7.40 6.98 22.19
C VAL A 271 -6.91 6.61 23.59
N ILE A 272 -5.88 7.29 24.10
CA ILE A 272 -5.32 7.09 25.45
C ILE A 272 -6.35 7.40 26.53
N ASN A 273 -7.12 8.49 26.37
CA ASN A 273 -8.17 8.82 27.33
C ASN A 273 -9.30 7.79 27.31
N ALA A 274 -9.70 7.31 26.11
CA ALA A 274 -10.70 6.27 25.98
C ALA A 274 -10.23 4.93 26.58
N SER A 275 -8.96 4.56 26.39
CA SER A 275 -8.42 3.32 26.94
C SER A 275 -8.37 3.33 28.46
N ARG A 276 -7.99 4.44 29.10
CA ARG A 276 -8.00 4.61 30.56
C ARG A 276 -9.39 4.50 31.18
N ARG A 277 -10.42 4.97 30.46
CA ARG A 277 -11.82 4.83 30.89
C ARG A 277 -12.33 3.41 30.74
N ARG A 278 -11.90 2.73 29.67
CA ARG A 278 -12.20 1.34 29.44
C ARG A 278 -11.57 0.53 30.56
N TRP A 279 -10.24 0.52 30.63
CA TRP A 279 -9.44 -0.27 31.56
C TRP A 279 -8.77 0.68 32.56
N PRO A 280 -9.36 0.90 33.75
CA PRO A 280 -8.74 1.69 34.79
C PRO A 280 -7.38 1.08 35.15
N VAL A 281 -6.38 1.92 35.34
CA VAL A 281 -5.12 1.45 35.96
C VAL A 281 -5.46 1.15 37.41
N TRP A 282 -5.26 -0.09 37.84
CA TRP A 282 -5.36 -0.48 39.25
C TRP A 282 -4.46 0.46 40.06
N SER A 283 -5.05 1.21 40.99
CA SER A 283 -4.27 2.04 41.90
C SER A 283 -3.70 1.14 43.00
N SER A 284 -2.44 1.36 43.37
CA SER A 284 -1.76 0.64 44.45
C SER A 284 -2.39 0.86 45.84
N ASP A 285 -3.46 1.65 45.95
CA ASP A 285 -4.14 1.96 47.21
C ASP A 285 -5.29 0.99 47.54
N GLU A 286 -5.70 0.12 46.60
CA GLU A 286 -6.78 -0.87 46.84
C GLU A 286 -6.30 -2.18 47.51
N GLU A 287 -4.99 -2.37 47.70
CA GLU A 287 -4.39 -3.58 48.30
C GLU A 287 -4.45 -3.61 49.84
N LYS A 288 -5.07 -2.62 50.50
CA LYS A 288 -5.05 -2.49 51.97
C LYS A 288 -6.31 -2.95 52.72
N HIS A 289 -7.24 -3.65 52.07
CA HIS A 289 -8.53 -4.01 52.71
C HIS A 289 -8.97 -5.48 52.60
N GLU A 290 -8.04 -6.44 52.51
CA GLU A 290 -8.38 -7.88 52.61
C GLU A 290 -7.55 -8.67 53.64
N GLU A 291 -7.00 -8.01 54.67
CA GLU A 291 -6.51 -8.69 55.87
C GLU A 291 -7.08 -8.03 57.13
N GLU A 292 -8.33 -8.38 57.47
CA GLU A 292 -8.92 -8.35 58.83
C GLU A 292 -10.04 -9.41 58.91
#